data_AF-A0A2I0F2V4-F1
#
_entry.id   AF-A0A2I0F2V4-F1
#
_cell.length_a   1.000
_cell.length_b   1.000
_cell.length_c   1.000
_cell.angle_alpha   90.00
_cell.angle_beta   90.00
_cell.angle_gamma   90.00
#
_symmetry.space_group_name_H-M   'P 1'
#
loop_
_entity.id
_entity.type
_entity.pdbx_description
1 polymer ?
#
loop_
_entity_poly.entity_id
_entity_poly.type
_entity_poly.pdbx_seq_one_letter_code
_entity_poly.pdbx_strand_id
1 'polypeptide(L)'
;MQIPSPNWLTPQFIYITLSAVVAVLIWIEGEMLKRNQGKLPQSKFFRISSLLDTAWFFVSTLALYVIDLAPLAIAVPVAYSIYTIYGWIYGTRLLKRKGIPDSPKDLVVPAKYIAYSQSFSLIFFALCLLVLLSPWLPLPA
;
A
#
# COMPACT_ATOMS: atom_id res chain seq x y z
N MET A 1 -31.18 12.53 -15.44
CA MET A 1 -29.81 12.02 -15.22
C MET A 1 -29.94 10.71 -14.46
N GLN A 2 -29.80 9.56 -15.11
CA GLN A 2 -29.81 8.27 -14.41
C GLN A 2 -28.44 8.10 -13.78
N ILE A 3 -28.38 8.05 -12.45
CA ILE A 3 -27.15 7.71 -11.72
C ILE A 3 -26.89 6.22 -12.01
N PRO A 4 -25.77 5.84 -12.65
CA PRO A 4 -25.46 4.43 -12.86
C PRO A 4 -25.40 3.72 -11.50
N SER A 5 -26.15 2.63 -11.34
CA SER A 5 -25.99 1.77 -10.18
C SER A 5 -24.61 1.07 -10.27
N PRO A 6 -23.71 1.24 -9.29
CA PRO A 6 -22.41 0.62 -9.37
C PRO A 6 -22.55 -0.89 -9.27
N ASN A 7 -21.87 -1.60 -10.15
CA ASN A 7 -21.72 -3.04 -9.99
C ASN A 7 -20.58 -3.30 -8.98
N TRP A 8 -20.95 -3.41 -7.70
CA TRP A 8 -20.06 -3.58 -6.55
C TRP A 8 -19.24 -4.90 -6.57
N LEU A 9 -19.48 -5.78 -7.54
CA LEU A 9 -18.82 -7.08 -7.66
C LEU A 9 -17.87 -7.16 -8.87
N THR A 10 -17.56 -6.02 -9.50
CA THR A 10 -16.55 -6.03 -10.56
C THR A 10 -15.15 -6.32 -10.01
N PRO A 11 -14.29 -7.04 -10.76
CA PRO A 11 -12.91 -7.29 -10.34
C PRO A 11 -12.14 -6.00 -10.02
N GLN A 12 -12.35 -4.92 -10.79
CA GLN A 12 -11.80 -3.60 -10.48
C GLN A 12 -12.27 -3.09 -9.12
N PHE A 13 -13.59 -3.07 -8.85
CA PHE A 13 -14.11 -2.56 -7.58
C PHE A 13 -13.52 -3.30 -6.38
N ILE A 14 -13.46 -4.64 -6.46
CA ILE A 14 -12.87 -5.49 -5.42
C ILE A 14 -11.38 -5.16 -5.23
N TYR A 15 -10.61 -5.09 -6.32
CA TYR A 15 -9.18 -4.78 -6.26
C TYR A 15 -8.89 -3.41 -5.64
N ILE A 16 -9.63 -2.36 -6.05
CA ILE A 16 -9.43 -1.01 -5.54
C ILE A 16 -9.86 -0.91 -4.07
N THR A 17 -10.95 -1.56 -3.68
CA THR A 17 -11.41 -1.60 -2.28
C THR A 17 -10.38 -2.29 -1.39
N LEU A 18 -9.87 -3.45 -1.80
CA LEU A 18 -8.82 -4.15 -1.04
C LEU A 18 -7.51 -3.36 -1.01
N SER A 19 -7.17 -2.62 -2.07
CA SER A 19 -6.02 -1.71 -2.08
C SER A 19 -6.19 -0.57 -1.06
N ALA A 20 -7.41 -0.06 -0.88
CA ALA A 20 -7.72 0.90 0.18
C ALA A 20 -7.50 0.29 1.58
N VAL A 21 -7.89 -0.97 1.77
CA VAL A 21 -7.63 -1.71 3.04
C VAL A 21 -6.12 -1.85 3.27
N VAL A 22 -5.34 -2.22 2.27
CA VAL A 22 -3.87 -2.30 2.37
C VAL A 22 -3.25 -0.95 2.73
N ALA A 23 -3.78 0.15 2.19
CA ALA A 23 -3.34 1.50 2.58
C ALA A 23 -3.54 1.76 4.09
N VAL A 24 -4.68 1.34 4.64
CA VAL A 24 -4.96 1.44 6.08
C VAL A 24 -4.00 0.55 6.89
N LEU A 25 -3.71 -0.66 6.43
CA LEU A 25 -2.76 -1.57 7.06
C LEU A 25 -1.35 -0.97 7.15
N ILE A 26 -0.81 -0.46 6.03
CA ILE A 26 0.50 0.23 5.99
C ILE A 26 0.52 1.39 7.00
N TRP A 27 -0.56 2.16 7.10
CA TRP A 27 -0.64 3.27 8.04
C TRP A 27 -0.56 2.80 9.49
N ILE A 28 -1.33 1.76 9.84
CA ILE A 28 -1.36 1.14 11.18
C ILE A 28 0.02 0.55 11.51
N GLU A 29 0.67 -0.14 10.59
CA GLU A 29 2.03 -0.66 10.77
C GLU A 29 3.02 0.46 11.12
N GLY A 30 2.94 1.59 10.41
CA GLY A 30 3.75 2.76 10.72
C GLY A 30 3.52 3.29 12.14
N GLU A 31 2.28 3.27 12.62
CA GLU A 31 1.93 3.69 13.97
C GLU A 31 2.44 2.69 15.02
N MET A 32 2.36 1.39 14.75
CA MET A 32 2.93 0.35 15.60
C MET A 32 4.46 0.45 15.69
N LEU A 33 5.13 0.73 14.57
CA LEU A 33 6.57 0.97 14.53
C LEU A 33 6.96 2.21 15.32
N LYS A 34 6.21 3.32 15.21
CA LYS A 34 6.44 4.52 16.03
C LYS A 34 6.37 4.22 17.53
N ARG A 35 5.33 3.51 17.95
CA ARG A 35 5.13 3.11 19.36
C ARG A 35 6.24 2.19 19.87
N ASN A 36 6.83 1.39 18.98
CA ASN A 36 7.92 0.48 19.31
C ASN A 36 9.31 1.04 18.98
N GLN A 37 9.48 2.37 18.92
CA GLN A 37 10.75 3.06 18.67
C GLN A 37 11.45 2.62 17.36
N GLY A 38 10.66 2.25 16.35
CA GLY A 38 11.13 1.74 15.06
C GLY A 38 11.56 0.27 15.07
N LYS A 39 11.53 -0.42 16.21
CA LYS A 39 11.77 -1.87 16.28
C LYS A 39 10.55 -2.64 15.78
N LEU A 40 10.79 -3.81 15.19
CA LEU A 40 9.71 -4.69 14.71
C LEU A 40 8.81 -5.15 15.88
N PRO A 41 7.50 -4.82 15.89
CA PRO A 41 6.56 -5.31 16.89
C PRO A 41 6.47 -6.85 16.86
N GLN A 42 6.43 -7.49 18.03
CA GLN A 42 6.30 -8.95 18.13
C GLN A 42 4.85 -9.46 18.00
N SER A 43 3.93 -8.59 17.56
CA SER A 43 2.52 -8.94 17.43
C SER A 43 2.25 -9.80 16.19
N LYS A 44 1.34 -10.78 16.31
CA LYS A 44 0.88 -11.58 15.16
C LYS A 44 0.25 -10.72 14.06
N PHE A 45 -0.48 -9.68 14.45
CA PHE A 45 -1.13 -8.74 13.53
C PHE A 45 -0.10 -8.07 12.61
N PHE A 46 0.95 -7.45 13.18
CA PHE A 46 2.02 -6.82 12.39
C PHE A 46 2.64 -7.80 11.38
N ARG A 47 2.94 -9.03 11.81
CA ARG A 47 3.53 -10.03 10.91
C ARG A 47 2.61 -10.43 9.75
N ILE A 48 1.31 -10.59 10.00
CA ILE A 48 0.34 -10.93 8.96
C ILE A 48 0.14 -9.75 8.01
N SER A 49 -0.01 -8.55 8.58
CA SER A 49 -0.17 -7.31 7.82
C SER A 49 1.02 -7.07 6.89
N SER A 50 2.25 -7.19 7.37
CA SER A 50 3.43 -6.94 6.53
C SER A 50 3.58 -8.00 5.42
N LEU A 51 3.09 -9.22 5.66
CA LEU A 51 3.02 -10.26 4.63
C LEU A 51 1.97 -9.90 3.56
N LEU A 52 0.81 -9.40 3.97
CA LEU A 52 -0.22 -8.93 3.04
C LEU A 52 0.29 -7.78 2.19
N ASP A 53 0.96 -6.79 2.79
CA ASP A 53 1.57 -5.67 2.07
C ASP A 53 2.59 -6.16 1.03
N THR A 54 3.46 -7.08 1.43
CA THR A 54 4.45 -7.67 0.50
C THR A 54 3.77 -8.45 -0.63
N ALA A 55 2.75 -9.26 -0.31
CA ALA A 55 2.00 -10.03 -1.29
C ALA A 55 1.22 -9.13 -2.26
N TRP A 56 0.74 -7.97 -1.78
CA TRP A 56 -0.06 -7.05 -2.56
C TRP A 56 0.69 -6.45 -3.75
N PHE A 57 2.03 -6.43 -3.72
CA PHE A 57 2.85 -6.06 -4.88
C PHE A 57 2.61 -7.01 -6.06
N PHE A 58 2.60 -8.32 -5.80
CA PHE A 58 2.36 -9.33 -6.83
C PHE A 58 0.92 -9.30 -7.31
N VAL A 59 -0.05 -9.13 -6.39
CA VAL A 59 -1.47 -8.95 -6.73
C VAL A 59 -1.66 -7.71 -7.62
N SER A 60 -1.04 -6.59 -7.26
CA SER A 60 -1.11 -5.34 -8.03
C SER A 60 -0.44 -5.46 -9.40
N THR A 61 0.68 -6.16 -9.48
CA THR A 61 1.33 -6.46 -10.76
C THR A 61 0.41 -7.31 -11.64
N LEU A 62 -0.22 -8.36 -11.09
CA LEU A 62 -1.13 -9.23 -11.82
C LEU A 62 -2.41 -8.48 -12.26
N ALA A 63 -2.91 -7.57 -11.43
CA ALA A 63 -4.09 -6.76 -11.73
C ALA A 63 -3.93 -5.96 -13.03
N LEU A 64 -2.71 -5.49 -13.36
CA LEU A 64 -2.42 -4.80 -14.61
C LEU A 64 -2.65 -5.64 -15.87
N TYR A 65 -2.62 -6.96 -15.76
CA TYR A 65 -2.73 -7.87 -16.91
C TYR A 65 -4.04 -8.66 -16.94
N VAL A 66 -4.70 -8.82 -15.79
CA VAL A 66 -5.87 -9.72 -15.66
C VAL A 66 -7.18 -8.95 -15.46
N ILE A 67 -7.11 -7.71 -14.95
CA ILE A 67 -8.30 -6.88 -14.73
C ILE A 67 -8.38 -5.83 -15.84
N ASP A 68 -9.56 -5.69 -16.44
CA ASP A 68 -9.87 -4.57 -17.34
C ASP A 68 -10.04 -3.28 -16.52
N LEU A 69 -8.92 -2.60 -16.27
CA LEU A 69 -8.86 -1.40 -15.44
C LEU A 69 -9.16 -0.16 -16.29
N ALA A 70 -10.11 0.65 -15.83
CA ALA A 70 -10.33 1.99 -16.36
C ALA A 70 -9.02 2.82 -16.29
N PRO A 71 -8.81 3.79 -17.20
CA PRO A 71 -7.54 4.54 -17.28
C PRO A 71 -7.07 5.14 -15.95
N LEU A 72 -7.98 5.72 -15.16
CA LEU A 72 -7.65 6.27 -13.84
C LEU A 72 -7.30 5.17 -12.81
N ALA A 73 -7.93 3.99 -12.90
CA ALA A 73 -7.71 2.88 -11.98
C ALA A 73 -6.33 2.23 -12.14
N ILE A 74 -5.70 2.34 -13.33
CA ILE A 74 -4.31 1.90 -13.58
C ILE A 74 -3.31 2.60 -12.64
N ALA A 75 -3.61 3.82 -12.19
CA ALA A 75 -2.75 4.55 -11.26
C ALA A 75 -2.56 3.80 -9.93
N VAL A 76 -3.53 3.01 -9.48
CA VAL A 76 -3.46 2.28 -8.20
C VAL A 76 -2.36 1.21 -8.20
N PRO A 77 -2.35 0.19 -9.08
CA PRO A 77 -1.28 -0.81 -9.08
C PRO A 77 0.09 -0.20 -9.38
N VAL A 78 0.15 0.84 -10.22
CA VAL A 78 1.41 1.52 -10.55
C VAL A 78 1.97 2.27 -9.34
N ALA A 79 1.15 3.07 -8.65
CA ALA A 79 1.58 3.81 -7.46
C ALA A 79 2.05 2.87 -6.35
N TYR A 80 1.32 1.76 -6.15
CA TYR A 80 1.72 0.73 -5.19
C TYR A 80 3.06 0.09 -5.55
N SER A 81 3.23 -0.29 -6.82
CA SER A 81 4.47 -0.91 -7.31
C SER A 81 5.69 0.00 -7.13
N ILE A 82 5.54 1.29 -7.45
CA ILE A 82 6.58 2.29 -7.21
C ILE A 82 6.94 2.32 -5.73
N TYR A 83 5.95 2.46 -4.84
CA TYR A 83 6.19 2.48 -3.39
C TYR A 83 6.96 1.24 -2.91
N THR A 84 6.53 0.04 -3.29
CA THR A 84 7.17 -1.20 -2.87
C THR A 84 8.62 -1.28 -3.35
N ILE A 85 8.88 -0.97 -4.62
CA ILE A 85 10.24 -1.02 -5.19
C ILE A 85 11.15 -0.02 -4.47
N TYR A 86 10.69 1.20 -4.22
CA TYR A 86 11.46 2.19 -3.44
C TYR A 86 11.69 1.72 -2.00
N GLY A 87 10.71 1.07 -1.39
CA GLY A 87 10.85 0.44 -0.06
C GLY A 87 11.96 -0.61 -0.03
N TRP A 88 12.04 -1.48 -1.03
CA TRP A 88 13.11 -2.47 -1.15
C TRP A 88 14.48 -1.85 -1.41
N ILE A 89 14.57 -0.85 -2.30
CA ILE A 89 15.80 -0.09 -2.54
C ILE A 89 16.27 0.59 -1.24
N TYR A 90 15.35 1.16 -0.47
CA TYR A 90 15.68 1.77 0.81
C TYR A 90 16.14 0.73 1.84
N GLY A 91 15.41 -0.38 1.97
CA GLY A 91 15.74 -1.46 2.90
C GLY A 91 17.12 -2.07 2.62
N THR A 92 17.43 -2.37 1.36
CA THR A 92 18.75 -2.88 0.94
C THR A 92 19.86 -1.87 1.23
N ARG A 93 19.65 -0.58 0.96
CA ARG A 93 20.62 0.49 1.30
C ARG A 93 20.82 0.62 2.81
N LEU A 94 19.76 0.47 3.60
CA LEU A 94 19.83 0.53 5.06
C LEU A 94 20.69 -0.61 5.62
N LEU A 95 20.43 -1.84 5.16
CA LEU A 95 21.21 -3.02 5.55
C LEU A 95 22.68 -2.90 5.13
N LYS A 96 22.95 -2.38 3.93
CA LYS A 96 24.32 -2.15 3.46
C LYS A 96 25.08 -1.13 4.33
N ARG A 97 24.40 -0.11 4.87
CA ARG A 97 25.03 0.94 5.69
C ARG A 97 25.18 0.57 7.15
N LYS A 98 24.23 -0.16 7.72
CA LYS A 98 24.20 -0.50 9.15
C LYS A 98 24.73 -1.91 9.46
N GLY A 99 25.05 -2.69 8.44
CA GLY A 99 25.32 -4.11 8.58
C GLY A 99 24.02 -4.92 8.64
N ILE A 100 24.12 -6.21 8.33
CA ILE A 100 23.02 -7.15 8.53
C ILE A 100 22.97 -7.40 10.05
N PRO A 101 21.85 -7.09 10.73
CA PRO A 101 21.73 -7.33 12.15
C PRO A 101 21.75 -8.84 12.45
N ASP A 102 22.34 -9.23 13.58
CA ASP A 102 22.43 -10.63 14.02
C ASP A 102 21.05 -11.26 14.27
N SER A 103 20.04 -10.43 14.54
CA SER A 103 18.66 -10.82 14.73
C SER A 103 17.69 -9.79 14.12
N PRO A 104 16.54 -10.22 13.57
CA PRO A 104 15.49 -9.31 13.11
C PRO A 104 14.99 -8.32 14.17
N LYS A 105 15.16 -8.65 15.46
CA LYS A 105 14.74 -7.79 16.59
C LYS A 105 15.62 -6.54 16.75
N ASP A 106 16.83 -6.58 16.21
CA ASP A 106 17.79 -5.48 16.27
C ASP A 106 17.67 -4.55 15.08
N LEU A 107 16.83 -4.91 14.10
CA LEU A 107 16.48 -4.03 13.00
C LEU A 107 15.62 -2.86 13.50
N VAL A 108 16.19 -1.66 13.42
CA VAL A 108 15.50 -0.41 13.72
C VAL A 108 15.17 0.31 12.42
N VAL A 109 13.87 0.41 12.12
CA VAL A 109 13.33 1.16 11.00
C VAL A 109 13.44 2.66 11.30
N PRO A 110 14.13 3.46 10.46
CA PRO A 110 14.30 4.89 10.72
C PRO A 110 12.97 5.66 10.69
N ALA A 111 12.79 6.61 11.61
CA ALA A 111 11.57 7.42 11.71
C ALA A 111 11.18 8.14 10.42
N LYS A 112 12.17 8.61 9.63
CA LYS A 112 11.93 9.24 8.33
C LYS A 112 11.29 8.28 7.32
N TYR A 113 11.68 7.01 7.34
CA TYR A 113 11.09 5.99 6.47
C TYR A 113 9.66 5.62 6.92
N ILE A 114 9.44 5.55 8.25
CA ILE A 114 8.09 5.31 8.79
C ILE A 114 7.14 6.45 8.38
N ALA A 115 7.58 7.70 8.52
CA ALA A 115 6.80 8.86 8.09
C ALA A 115 6.52 8.84 6.58
N TYR A 116 7.52 8.52 5.75
CA TYR A 116 7.33 8.33 4.31
C TYR A 116 6.26 7.29 3.98
N SER A 117 6.31 6.10 4.61
CA SER A 117 5.31 5.05 4.41
C SER A 117 3.91 5.48 4.81
N GLN A 118 3.75 6.18 5.94
CA GLN A 118 2.44 6.69 6.37
C GLN A 118 1.91 7.82 5.47
N SER A 119 2.80 8.70 4.97
CA SER A 119 2.41 9.72 4.00
C SER A 119 1.98 9.09 2.67
N PHE A 120 2.73 8.11 2.18
CA PHE A 120 2.34 7.35 0.99
C PHE A 120 0.98 6.68 1.19
N SER A 121 0.76 6.00 2.31
CA SER A 121 -0.47 5.25 2.54
C SER A 121 -1.70 6.14 2.59
N LEU A 122 -1.60 7.36 3.14
CA LEU A 122 -2.68 8.35 3.10
C LEU A 122 -3.02 8.81 1.68
N ILE A 123 -2.00 9.13 0.86
CA ILE A 123 -2.21 9.55 -0.53
C ILE A 123 -2.74 8.39 -1.37
N PHE A 124 -2.22 7.18 -1.15
CA PHE A 124 -2.66 5.97 -1.83
C PHE A 124 -4.11 5.61 -1.47
N PHE A 125 -4.50 5.76 -0.20
CA PHE A 125 -5.88 5.61 0.23
C PHE A 125 -6.79 6.64 -0.44
N ALA A 126 -6.39 7.91 -0.47
CA ALA A 126 -7.12 8.96 -1.17
C ALA A 126 -7.28 8.68 -2.67
N LEU A 127 -6.24 8.15 -3.33
CA LEU A 127 -6.31 7.69 -4.72
C LEU A 127 -7.32 6.55 -4.89
N CYS A 128 -7.33 5.56 -3.99
CA CYS A 128 -8.31 4.48 -4.04
C CYS A 128 -9.74 5.01 -3.89
N LEU A 129 -9.98 5.93 -2.94
CA LEU A 129 -11.28 6.58 -2.79
C LEU A 129 -11.67 7.39 -4.03
N LEU A 130 -10.73 8.12 -4.63
CA LEU A 130 -10.98 8.87 -5.86
C LEU A 130 -11.41 7.95 -7.00
N VAL A 131 -10.72 6.81 -7.19
CA VAL A 131 -11.08 5.81 -8.21
C VAL A 131 -12.45 5.19 -7.92
N LEU A 132 -12.74 4.84 -6.67
CA LEU A 132 -14.05 4.30 -6.30
C LEU A 132 -15.15 5.32 -6.54
N LEU A 133 -14.90 6.60 -6.27
CA LEU A 133 -15.85 7.69 -6.41
C LEU A 133 -15.95 8.25 -7.84
N SER A 134 -15.03 7.91 -8.73
CA SER A 134 -14.94 8.47 -10.08
C SER A 134 -16.22 8.32 -10.92
N PRO A 135 -17.03 7.25 -10.81
CA PRO A 135 -18.29 7.14 -11.56
C PRO A 135 -19.31 8.24 -11.22
N TRP A 136 -19.19 8.88 -10.05
CA TRP A 136 -20.07 9.95 -9.60
C TRP A 136 -19.44 11.34 -9.68
N LEU A 137 -18.17 11.43 -10.07
CA LEU A 137 -17.50 12.71 -10.27
C LEU A 137 -17.65 13.14 -11.73
N PRO A 138 -18.03 14.40 -12.00
CA PRO A 138 -17.98 14.96 -13.34
C PRO A 138 -16.52 15.25 -13.70
N LEU A 139 -15.73 14.21 -13.93
CA LEU A 139 -14.37 14.37 -14.45
C LEU A 139 -14.47 14.59 -15.96
N PRO A 140 -13.82 15.64 -16.52
CA PRO A 140 -13.70 15.76 -17.97
C PRO A 140 -12.97 14.52 -18.51
N ALA A 141 -13.52 13.95 -19.58
CA ALA A 141 -12.98 12.79 -20.28
C ALA A 141 -11.58 13.06 -20.84
#